data_AF-A0AAW7WI19-F1
#
_entry.id   AF-A0AAW7WI19-F1
#
_cell.length_a   1.000
_cell.length_b   1.000
_cell.length_c   1.000
_cell.angle_alpha   90.00
_cell.angle_beta   90.00
_cell.angle_gamma   90.00
#
_symmetry.space_group_name_H-M   'P 1'
#
loop_
_entity.id
_entity.type
_entity.pdbx_description
1 polymer ?
#
loop_
_entity_poly.entity_id
_entity_poly.type
_entity_poly.pdbx_seq_one_letter_code
_entity_poly.pdbx_strand_id
1 'polypeptide(L)'
;MRRFLTAGLLLGTLVPAGQAAVFTVKPGTAFYSKPQAKPEFLLPLPEVRVHVPAMKDAAGFCQFKLIYKIVDRENPELPAAGWARCVSIDHLVPN
;
A
#
# COMPACT_ATOMS: atom_id res chain seq x y z
N MET A 1 -19.82 -16.19 -54.38
CA MET A 1 -19.49 -15.43 -53.15
C MET A 1 -20.02 -16.21 -51.94
N ARG A 2 -19.15 -16.84 -51.13
CA ARG A 2 -19.54 -17.62 -49.96
C ARG A 2 -18.57 -17.37 -48.79
N ARG A 3 -18.96 -16.36 -48.02
CA ARG A 3 -18.89 -16.16 -46.56
C ARG A 3 -18.19 -17.18 -45.63
N PHE A 4 -17.39 -16.58 -44.73
CA PHE A 4 -17.11 -16.88 -43.30
C PHE A 4 -16.34 -18.20 -42.99
N LEU A 5 -15.33 -18.23 -42.12
CA LEU A 5 -15.35 -17.81 -40.71
C LEU A 5 -13.96 -17.35 -40.21
N THR A 6 -14.03 -16.28 -39.43
CA THR A 6 -13.01 -15.60 -38.65
C THR A 6 -12.29 -16.50 -37.64
N ALA A 7 -10.98 -16.35 -37.57
CA ALA A 7 -10.11 -16.89 -36.54
C ALA A 7 -10.49 -16.35 -35.15
N GLY A 8 -10.91 -17.25 -34.25
CA GLY A 8 -11.14 -16.95 -32.84
C GLY A 8 -9.93 -17.34 -32.00
N LEU A 9 -8.90 -16.49 -31.97
CA LEU A 9 -7.80 -16.62 -31.03
C LEU A 9 -8.24 -16.01 -29.69
N LEU A 10 -8.92 -16.80 -28.85
CA LEU A 10 -9.22 -16.43 -27.47
C LEU A 10 -7.94 -16.55 -26.62
N LEU A 11 -7.08 -15.54 -26.71
CA LEU A 11 -6.06 -15.27 -25.70
C LEU A 11 -6.77 -14.75 -24.45
N GLY A 12 -7.16 -15.68 -23.57
CA GLY A 12 -7.61 -15.37 -22.23
C GLY A 12 -6.49 -14.61 -21.51
N THR A 13 -6.72 -13.31 -21.29
CA THR A 13 -5.82 -12.46 -20.52
C THR A 13 -5.84 -12.92 -19.05
N LEU A 14 -4.88 -13.75 -18.68
CA LEU A 14 -4.50 -13.95 -17.29
C LEU A 14 -3.87 -12.64 -16.79
N VAL A 15 -4.69 -11.70 -16.35
CA VAL A 15 -4.23 -10.59 -15.53
C VAL A 15 -4.14 -11.14 -14.11
N PRO A 16 -2.93 -11.27 -13.52
CA PRO A 16 -2.86 -11.52 -12.09
C PRO A 16 -3.39 -10.25 -11.43
N ALA A 17 -4.59 -10.33 -10.85
CA ALA A 17 -5.08 -9.31 -9.95
C ALA A 17 -4.16 -9.30 -8.73
N GLY A 18 -3.10 -8.48 -8.77
CA GLY A 18 -2.31 -8.14 -7.60
C GLY A 18 -3.27 -7.54 -6.58
N GLN A 19 -3.71 -8.36 -5.62
CA GLN A 19 -4.65 -7.97 -4.59
C GLN A 19 -3.97 -6.92 -3.70
N ALA A 20 -4.24 -5.64 -3.99
CA ALA A 20 -3.89 -4.54 -3.11
C ALA A 20 -4.75 -4.64 -1.84
N ALA A 21 -4.32 -5.45 -0.89
CA ALA A 21 -5.02 -5.60 0.38
C ALA A 21 -4.60 -4.48 1.36
N VAL A 22 -5.51 -4.11 2.25
CA VAL A 22 -5.31 -3.08 3.27
C VAL A 22 -5.03 -3.78 4.61
N PHE A 23 -3.93 -3.39 5.26
CA PHE A 23 -3.41 -4.04 6.45
C PHE A 23 -3.33 -3.06 7.60
N THR A 24 -3.57 -3.58 8.80
CA THR A 24 -3.31 -2.85 10.04
C THR A 24 -1.85 -3.08 10.41
N VAL A 25 -1.09 -2.00 10.60
CA VAL A 25 0.26 -2.10 11.14
C VAL A 25 0.22 -2.41 12.63
N LYS A 26 1.30 -2.96 13.17
CA LYS A 26 1.42 -3.18 14.61
C LYS A 26 1.14 -1.87 15.37
N PRO A 27 0.36 -1.89 16.46
CA PRO A 27 0.20 -0.73 17.33
C PRO A 27 1.56 -0.15 17.74
N GLY A 28 1.72 1.18 17.65
CA GLY A 28 2.98 1.86 17.95
C GLY A 28 4.03 1.81 16.83
N THR A 29 3.67 1.34 15.61
CA THR A 29 4.56 1.43 14.45
C THR A 29 4.85 2.89 14.12
N ALA A 30 6.14 3.25 14.17
CA ALA A 30 6.60 4.58 13.78
C ALA A 30 6.74 4.67 12.25
N PHE A 31 6.20 5.75 11.69
CA PHE A 31 6.39 6.11 10.28
C PHE A 31 7.30 7.32 10.15
N TYR A 32 8.06 7.34 9.06
CA TYR A 32 9.05 8.36 8.78
C TYR A 32 8.84 8.94 7.37
N SER A 33 9.23 10.20 7.16
CA SER A 33 9.19 10.86 5.85
C SER A 33 10.30 10.37 4.90
N LYS A 34 11.34 9.72 5.44
CA LYS A 34 12.48 9.14 4.73
C LYS A 34 12.77 7.72 5.24
N PRO A 35 13.51 6.86 4.51
CA PRO A 35 13.89 5.51 4.95
C PRO A 35 14.98 5.55 6.03
N GLN A 36 14.75 6.28 7.11
CA GLN A 36 15.69 6.49 8.22
C GLN A 36 14.92 6.66 9.53
N ALA A 37 15.28 5.90 10.56
CA ALA A 37 14.71 6.03 11.90
C ALA A 37 15.39 7.15 12.68
N LYS A 38 15.07 8.40 12.35
CA LYS A 38 15.52 9.57 13.10
C LYS A 38 14.34 10.43 13.57
N PRO A 39 14.43 11.08 14.75
CA PRO A 39 13.34 11.88 15.29
C PRO A 39 12.86 12.99 14.34
N GLU A 40 13.77 13.64 13.60
CA GLU A 40 13.45 14.72 12.66
C GLU A 40 12.64 14.27 11.44
N PHE A 41 12.62 12.95 11.15
CA PHE A 41 11.82 12.40 10.06
C PHE A 41 10.54 11.73 10.56
N LEU A 42 10.32 11.65 11.87
CA LEU A 42 9.15 11.01 12.45
C LEU A 42 7.87 11.75 12.01
N LEU A 43 6.92 11.01 11.46
CA LEU A 43 5.62 11.54 11.08
C LEU A 43 4.66 11.41 12.27
N PRO A 44 4.10 12.52 12.79
CA PRO A 44 3.07 12.47 13.81
C PRO A 44 1.74 12.09 13.16
N LEU A 45 1.52 10.78 13.03
CA LEU A 45 0.32 10.24 12.40
C LEU A 45 -0.72 9.81 13.44
N PRO A 46 -2.02 9.95 13.15
CA PRO A 46 -3.07 9.25 13.88
C PRO A 46 -2.99 7.74 13.62
N GLU A 47 -3.97 6.98 14.10
CA GLU A 47 -4.06 5.56 13.77
C GLU A 47 -4.24 5.37 12.26
N VAL A 48 -3.29 4.68 11.63
CA VAL A 48 -3.24 4.47 10.18
C VAL A 48 -3.23 2.99 9.81
N ARG A 49 -3.89 2.68 8.71
CA ARG A 49 -3.75 1.43 7.96
C ARG A 49 -2.81 1.66 6.78
N VAL A 50 -2.35 0.59 6.15
CA VAL A 50 -1.46 0.66 5.00
C VAL A 50 -1.95 -0.22 3.86
N HIS A 51 -1.73 0.20 2.62
CA HIS A 51 -1.78 -0.74 1.50
C HIS A 51 -0.51 -1.57 1.45
N VAL A 52 -0.66 -2.85 1.11
CA VAL A 52 0.47 -3.70 0.73
C VAL A 52 0.22 -4.31 -0.67
N PRO A 53 1.26 -4.75 -1.39
CA PRO A 53 2.68 -4.71 -1.02
C PRO A 53 3.21 -3.27 -0.86
N ALA A 54 4.36 -3.11 -0.20
CA ALA A 54 5.01 -1.81 -0.09
C ALA A 54 5.22 -1.20 -1.48
N MET A 55 5.11 0.12 -1.58
CA MET A 55 5.35 0.84 -2.83
C MET A 55 6.83 0.79 -3.22
N LYS A 56 7.71 0.88 -2.22
CA LYS A 56 9.18 0.88 -2.37
C LYS A 56 9.82 0.28 -1.13
N ASP A 57 11.03 -0.24 -1.30
CA ASP A 57 11.93 -0.60 -0.22
C ASP A 57 13.28 0.13 -0.37
N ALA A 58 13.88 0.51 0.75
CA ALA A 58 15.20 1.13 0.80
C ALA A 58 15.78 1.03 2.21
N ALA A 59 17.05 0.62 2.33
CA ALA A 59 17.79 0.61 3.60
C ALA A 59 17.08 -0.12 4.78
N GLY A 60 16.30 -1.17 4.48
CA GLY A 60 15.54 -1.91 5.50
C GLY A 60 14.22 -1.25 5.91
N PHE A 61 13.80 -0.21 5.20
CA PHE A 61 12.50 0.44 5.32
C PHE A 61 11.64 0.17 4.10
N CYS A 62 10.34 0.11 4.31
CA CYS A 62 9.32 -0.04 3.30
C CYS A 62 8.43 1.19 3.30
N GLN A 63 8.21 1.78 2.12
CA GLN A 63 7.29 2.86 1.92
C GLN A 63 5.89 2.31 1.68
N PHE A 64 4.94 2.72 2.51
CA PHE A 64 3.56 2.31 2.40
C PHE A 64 2.67 3.50 2.05
N LYS A 65 1.61 3.22 1.29
CA LYS A 65 0.51 4.18 1.15
C LYS A 65 -0.31 4.15 2.43
N LEU A 66 -0.49 5.32 3.05
CA LEU A 66 -1.20 5.47 4.31
C LEU A 66 -2.71 5.57 4.06
N ILE A 67 -3.48 4.90 4.90
CA ILE A 67 -4.94 4.87 4.86
C ILE A 67 -5.48 5.31 6.21
N TYR A 68 -6.04 6.50 6.21
CA TYR A 68 -6.59 7.17 7.37
C TYR A 68 -8.03 6.74 7.64
N LYS A 69 -8.47 6.89 8.89
CA LYS A 69 -9.90 6.77 9.25
C LYS A 69 -10.70 7.87 8.56
N ILE A 70 -12.01 7.66 8.41
CA ILE A 70 -12.92 8.60 7.71
C ILE A 70 -12.81 10.02 8.29
N VAL A 71 -12.67 10.14 9.61
CA VAL A 71 -12.55 11.43 10.31
C VAL A 71 -11.28 12.22 9.95
N ASP A 72 -10.21 11.53 9.57
CA ASP A 72 -8.91 12.13 9.25
C ASP A 72 -8.65 12.18 7.74
N ARG A 73 -9.50 11.52 6.93
CA ARG A 73 -9.26 11.29 5.50
C ARG A 73 -9.22 12.55 4.65
N GLU A 74 -9.95 13.59 5.04
CA GLU A 74 -10.01 14.85 4.31
C GLU A 74 -8.96 15.88 4.79
N ASN A 75 -8.11 15.52 5.75
CA ASN A 75 -7.07 16.42 6.24
C ASN A 75 -5.93 16.54 5.20
N PRO A 76 -5.70 17.71 4.58
CA PRO A 76 -4.66 17.90 3.57
C PRO A 76 -3.24 17.91 4.14
N GLU A 77 -3.08 18.05 5.46
CA GLU A 77 -1.76 18.08 6.12
C GLU A 77 -1.18 16.67 6.31
N LEU A 78 -2.00 15.64 6.16
CA LEU A 78 -1.57 14.25 6.35
C LEU A 78 -0.90 13.70 5.09
N PRO A 79 0.30 13.09 5.22
CA PRO A 79 1.03 12.59 4.07
C PRO A 79 0.34 11.36 3.44
N ALA A 80 0.34 11.26 2.11
CA ALA A 80 -0.24 10.09 1.44
C ALA A 80 0.57 8.79 1.64
N ALA A 81 1.84 8.89 2.03
CA ALA A 81 2.75 7.76 2.19
C ALA A 81 3.75 7.98 3.34
N GLY A 82 4.24 6.88 3.92
CA GLY A 82 5.23 6.90 4.99
C GLY A 82 6.14 5.69 4.95
N TRP A 83 7.37 5.85 5.43
CA TRP A 83 8.36 4.78 5.58
C TRP A 83 8.25 4.14 6.95
N ALA A 84 8.15 2.82 7.03
CA ALA A 84 8.26 2.06 8.27
C ALA A 84 9.26 0.93 8.10
N ARG A 85 9.68 0.26 9.19
CA ARG A 85 10.48 -0.96 9.04
C ARG A 85 9.63 -2.04 8.39
N CYS A 86 10.19 -2.76 7.41
CA CYS A 86 9.43 -3.72 6.61
C CYS A 86 8.76 -4.85 7.43
N VAL A 87 9.26 -5.17 8.62
CA VAL A 87 8.72 -6.19 9.53
C VAL A 87 7.49 -5.76 10.34
N SER A 88 7.03 -4.51 10.21
CA SER A 88 5.97 -3.94 11.06
C SER A 88 4.52 -4.28 10.64
N ILE A 89 4.31 -5.10 9.60
CA ILE A 89 2.96 -5.47 9.13
C ILE A 89 2.55 -6.80 9.80
N ASP A 90 1.83 -6.71 10.92
CA ASP A 90 1.52 -7.90 11.75
C ASP A 90 0.21 -8.62 11.33
N HIS A 91 -0.79 -7.95 10.74
CA HIS A 91 -2.11 -8.58 10.54
C HIS A 91 -2.82 -8.26 9.22
N LEU A 92 -3.31 -9.34 8.59
CA LEU A 92 -4.20 -9.34 7.43
C LEU A 92 -5.63 -9.04 7.92
N VAL A 93 -6.21 -7.92 7.51
CA VAL A 93 -7.65 -7.67 7.69
C VAL A 93 -8.34 -8.36 6.51
N PRO A 94 -9.16 -9.39 6.72
CA PRO A 94 -9.96 -9.95 5.63
C PRO A 94 -10.97 -8.88 5.17
N ASN A 95 -11.11 -8.74 3.84
CA ASN A 95 -12.16 -7.91 3.23
C ASN A 95 -13.56 -8.42 3.60
#